data_AF-A0A445ELT5-F1
#
_entry.id   AF-A0A445ELT5-F1
#
_cell.length_a   1.000
_cell.length_b   1.000
_cell.length_c   1.000
_cell.angle_alpha   90.00
_cell.angle_beta   90.00
_cell.angle_gamma   90.00
#
_symmetry.space_group_name_H-M   'P 1'
#
loop_
_entity.id
_entity.type
_entity.pdbx_description
1 polymer ?
#
loop_
_entity_poly.entity_id
_entity_poly.type
_entity_poly.pdbx_seq_one_letter_code
_entity_poly.pdbx_strand_id
1 'polypeptide(L)'
;MSNHRVLLLFLVTWISHCEEVLSSYAGSASSIINPSKVKQISWNPRAFVYEGFLTDLECDHLISLAKSELKRSAVADNLSGESQLSEVRTSSGMFIPKDKDPIISGIEDKISSWTFLPKENGEDIQVLRYEHGQKYDPHYDYFSDKVNIARGGHRVATVLMYLTDVTSGGETVFPNAEVSSEFSLCSQETPHRRGSEKGTDLSECAKKGIAVKPRRGDALLFFSLLPNAIPDTNSLHAGCPVLEGEKWSATKWIHVDSFDKTVGPGGDCTDNHQSCVTWASLGECTNNPEYMIGSSDLPGYCRKSCKAC
;
A
#
# COMPACT_ATOMS: atom_id res chain seq x y z
N MET A 1 5.64 35.72 54.16
CA MET A 1 6.58 35.47 53.05
C MET A 1 6.62 33.98 52.78
N SER A 2 6.57 33.60 51.50
CA SER A 2 6.89 32.27 50.94
C SER A 2 5.95 31.10 51.26
N ASN A 3 5.02 30.78 50.34
CA ASN A 3 4.70 29.40 49.92
C ASN A 3 3.51 29.26 48.94
N HIS A 4 2.82 30.34 48.56
CA HIS A 4 1.75 30.25 47.54
C HIS A 4 2.17 30.57 46.10
N ARG A 5 3.36 31.16 45.89
CA ARG A 5 3.85 31.45 44.53
C ARG A 5 4.51 30.26 43.84
N VAL A 6 4.99 29.26 44.58
CA VAL A 6 5.68 28.10 43.99
C VAL A 6 4.66 27.09 43.45
N LEU A 7 3.53 26.88 44.12
CA LEU A 7 2.52 25.90 43.69
C LEU A 7 1.81 26.31 42.38
N LEU A 8 1.60 27.61 42.17
CA LEU A 8 1.01 28.11 40.91
C LEU A 8 1.96 27.97 39.72
N LEU A 9 3.28 28.11 39.91
CA LEU A 9 4.25 27.96 38.83
C LEU A 9 4.37 26.51 38.35
N PHE A 10 4.24 25.52 39.25
CA PHE A 10 4.24 24.11 38.88
C PHE A 10 2.95 23.66 38.17
N LEU A 11 1.80 24.24 38.53
CA LEU A 11 0.54 23.95 37.84
C LEU A 11 0.49 24.55 36.42
N VAL A 12 1.05 25.75 36.24
CA VAL A 12 1.09 26.39 34.91
C VAL A 12 2.07 25.68 33.97
N THR A 13 3.22 25.19 34.45
CA THR A 13 4.15 24.42 33.61
C THR A 13 3.61 23.02 33.27
N TRP A 14 2.86 22.38 34.16
CA TRP A 14 2.16 21.13 33.87
C TRP A 14 1.02 21.31 32.87
N ILE A 15 0.26 22.40 32.96
CA ILE A 15 -0.81 22.70 31.99
C ILE A 15 -0.23 23.05 30.62
N SER A 16 0.87 23.82 30.53
CA SER A 16 1.54 24.08 29.25
C SER A 16 2.19 22.83 28.63
N HIS A 17 2.76 21.93 29.43
CA HIS A 17 3.23 20.63 28.92
C HIS A 17 2.06 19.74 28.48
N CYS A 18 0.93 19.77 29.19
CA CYS A 18 -0.27 19.06 28.76
C CYS A 18 -0.88 19.67 27.49
N GLU A 19 -0.84 20.99 27.30
CA GLU A 19 -1.30 21.65 26.06
C GLU A 19 -0.37 21.39 24.88
N GLU A 20 0.96 21.33 25.06
CA GLU A 20 1.89 20.91 24.00
C GLU A 20 1.71 19.42 23.64
N VAL A 21 1.50 18.55 24.64
CA VAL A 21 1.25 17.12 24.43
C VAL A 21 -0.16 16.86 23.89
N LEU A 22 -1.16 17.69 24.23
CA LEU A 22 -2.50 17.60 23.65
C LEU A 22 -2.55 18.25 22.26
N SER A 23 -1.73 19.28 21.98
CA SER A 23 -1.62 19.88 20.65
C SER A 23 -0.88 18.98 19.65
N SER A 24 -0.05 18.03 20.11
CA SER A 24 0.49 16.98 19.25
C SER A 24 -0.50 15.85 18.97
N TYR A 25 -1.60 15.77 19.75
CA TYR A 25 -2.69 14.80 19.60
C TYR A 25 -4.00 15.41 19.05
N ALA A 26 -4.12 16.74 19.05
CA ALA A 26 -5.33 17.46 18.62
C ALA A 26 -5.19 17.91 17.17
N GLY A 27 -5.62 17.03 16.27
CA GLY A 27 -5.84 17.34 14.88
C GLY A 27 -5.40 16.18 14.01
N SER A 28 -6.37 15.38 13.58
CA SER A 28 -6.31 14.76 12.25
C SER A 28 -5.93 15.87 11.28
N ALA A 29 -4.62 16.01 11.04
CA ALA A 29 -4.13 16.86 9.99
C ALA A 29 -4.75 16.26 8.74
N SER A 30 -5.68 16.99 8.13
CA SER A 30 -6.13 16.72 6.78
C SER A 30 -4.91 16.23 6.01
N SER A 31 -4.99 15.04 5.47
CA SER A 31 -3.97 14.36 4.69
C SER A 31 -3.68 15.16 3.42
N ILE A 32 -3.04 16.32 3.58
CA ILE A 32 -2.73 17.24 2.49
C ILE A 32 -1.63 16.57 1.68
N ILE A 33 -2.05 15.92 0.60
CA ILE A 33 -1.17 15.40 -0.43
C ILE A 33 -0.59 16.60 -1.15
N ASN A 34 0.74 16.65 -1.25
CA ASN A 34 1.46 17.63 -2.05
C ASN A 34 1.91 16.97 -3.37
N PRO A 35 1.22 17.23 -4.48
CA PRO A 35 1.56 16.64 -5.77
C PRO A 35 2.97 16.99 -6.25
N SER A 36 3.56 18.11 -5.79
CA SER A 36 4.92 18.49 -6.18
C SER A 36 6.00 17.53 -5.67
N LYS A 37 5.66 16.68 -4.69
CA LYS A 37 6.55 15.64 -4.16
C LYS A 37 6.38 14.30 -4.87
N VAL A 38 5.46 14.20 -5.83
CA VAL A 38 5.21 12.96 -6.58
C VAL A 38 6.03 12.97 -7.87
N LYS A 39 6.81 11.92 -8.06
CA LYS A 39 7.61 11.67 -9.26
C LYS A 39 7.06 10.45 -9.98
N GLN A 40 6.72 10.62 -11.26
CA GLN A 40 6.39 9.50 -12.12
C GLN A 40 7.65 8.68 -12.41
N ILE A 41 7.56 7.37 -12.21
CA ILE A 41 8.64 6.41 -12.47
C ILE A 41 8.40 5.64 -13.76
N SER A 42 7.15 5.24 -14.02
CA SER A 42 6.76 4.57 -15.25
C SER A 42 5.27 4.77 -15.53
N TRP A 43 4.89 4.70 -16.82
CA TRP A 43 3.49 4.54 -17.25
C TRP A 43 3.11 3.08 -17.48
N ASN A 44 4.11 2.22 -17.69
CA ASN A 44 3.93 0.82 -18.02
C ASN A 44 4.95 -0.03 -17.22
N PRO A 45 4.62 -0.49 -16.00
CA PRO A 45 3.36 -0.28 -15.30
C PRO A 45 3.24 1.15 -14.77
N ARG A 46 2.03 1.59 -14.40
CA ARG A 46 1.85 2.88 -13.73
C ARG A 46 2.51 2.83 -12.36
N ALA A 47 3.56 3.64 -12.17
CA ALA A 47 4.33 3.69 -10.93
C ALA A 47 4.78 5.12 -10.60
N PHE A 48 4.61 5.51 -9.34
CA PHE A 48 4.88 6.85 -8.82
C PHE A 48 5.55 6.79 -7.45
N VAL A 49 6.55 7.61 -7.21
CA VAL A 49 7.17 7.79 -5.89
C VAL A 49 6.69 9.09 -5.28
N TYR A 50 6.21 9.05 -4.05
CA TYR A 50 5.97 10.22 -3.22
C TYR A 50 7.15 10.39 -2.26
N GLU A 51 7.88 11.50 -2.40
CA GLU A 51 9.04 11.78 -1.54
C GLU A 51 8.61 12.28 -0.15
N GLY A 52 9.10 11.66 0.92
CA GLY A 52 8.72 11.99 2.30
C GLY A 52 7.21 11.90 2.55
N PHE A 53 6.60 10.79 2.12
CA PHE A 53 5.20 10.44 2.37
C PHE A 53 4.93 10.16 3.84
N LEU A 54 5.85 9.45 4.49
CA LEU A 54 5.88 9.24 5.94
C LEU A 54 6.87 10.20 6.59
N THR A 55 6.51 10.66 7.79
CA THR A 55 7.43 11.30 8.71
C THR A 55 8.34 10.28 9.39
N ASP A 56 9.47 10.72 9.93
CA ASP A 56 10.37 9.83 10.69
C ASP A 56 9.66 9.18 11.88
N LEU A 57 8.76 9.90 12.55
CA LEU A 57 7.97 9.38 13.68
C LEU A 57 7.05 8.24 13.24
N GLU A 58 6.37 8.39 12.09
CA GLU A 58 5.53 7.33 11.53
C GLU A 58 6.36 6.10 11.12
N CYS A 59 7.55 6.30 10.53
CA CYS A 59 8.45 5.21 10.19
C CYS A 59 8.90 4.44 11.45
N ASP A 60 9.32 5.14 12.50
CA ASP A 60 9.74 4.52 13.77
C ASP A 60 8.58 3.81 14.46
N HIS A 61 7.39 4.40 14.42
CA HIS A 61 6.18 3.79 14.99
C HIS A 61 5.87 2.45 14.33
N LEU A 62 5.82 2.39 13.00
CA LEU A 62 5.60 1.15 12.24
C LEU A 62 6.66 0.09 12.55
N ILE A 63 7.94 0.46 12.61
CA ILE A 63 9.03 -0.44 12.97
C ILE A 63 8.87 -0.96 14.41
N SER A 64 8.49 -0.08 15.34
CA SER A 64 8.34 -0.43 16.76
C SER A 64 7.23 -1.46 16.99
N LEU A 65 6.08 -1.28 16.32
CA LEU A 65 4.95 -2.21 16.37
C LEU A 65 5.32 -3.58 15.78
N ALA A 66 6.15 -3.60 14.73
CA ALA A 66 6.55 -4.84 14.09
C ALA A 66 7.59 -5.63 14.91
N LYS A 67 8.54 -4.94 15.58
CA LYS A 67 9.65 -5.58 16.31
C LYS A 67 9.21 -6.60 17.37
N SER A 68 8.04 -6.43 17.98
CA SER A 68 7.53 -7.36 18.99
C SER A 68 6.99 -8.67 18.40
N GLU A 69 6.65 -8.71 17.11
CA GLU A 69 5.87 -9.81 16.51
C GLU A 69 6.39 -10.31 15.15
N LEU A 70 7.62 -9.93 14.75
CA LEU A 70 8.21 -10.41 13.49
C LEU A 70 8.30 -11.93 13.45
N LYS A 71 7.64 -12.53 12.45
CA LYS A 71 7.75 -13.95 12.10
C LYS A 71 8.25 -14.07 10.66
N ARG A 72 8.77 -15.24 10.28
CA ARG A 72 9.19 -15.48 8.89
C ARG A 72 8.00 -15.25 7.95
N SER A 73 8.22 -14.48 6.88
CA SER A 73 7.15 -14.09 5.95
C SER A 73 6.69 -15.30 5.13
N ALA A 74 5.40 -15.34 4.83
CA ALA A 74 4.79 -16.33 3.95
C ALA A 74 4.21 -15.65 2.70
N VAL A 75 3.96 -16.45 1.66
CA VAL A 75 3.36 -16.03 0.39
C VAL A 75 2.10 -16.85 0.17
N ALA A 76 1.05 -16.26 -0.42
CA ALA A 76 -0.15 -16.98 -0.81
C ALA A 76 0.18 -17.96 -1.95
N ASP A 77 -0.19 -19.23 -1.78
CA ASP A 77 -0.05 -20.23 -2.83
C ASP A 77 -1.08 -19.99 -3.95
N ASN A 78 -0.62 -20.02 -5.19
CA ASN A 78 -1.44 -19.72 -6.38
C ASN A 78 -2.56 -20.75 -6.63
N LEU A 79 -2.45 -21.96 -6.08
CA LEU A 79 -3.42 -23.04 -6.28
C LEU A 79 -4.39 -23.18 -5.11
N SER A 80 -3.88 -23.19 -3.88
CA SER A 80 -4.69 -23.36 -2.67
C SER A 80 -5.17 -22.05 -2.05
N GLY A 81 -4.52 -20.93 -2.33
CA GLY A 81 -4.73 -19.65 -1.64
C GLY A 81 -4.15 -19.62 -0.21
N GLU A 82 -3.55 -20.71 0.27
CA GLU A 82 -3.01 -20.80 1.63
C GLU A 82 -1.65 -20.10 1.76
N SER A 83 -1.39 -19.55 2.95
CA SER A 83 -0.14 -18.87 3.27
C SER A 83 0.98 -19.89 3.56
N GLN A 84 1.97 -20.02 2.67
CA GLN A 84 3.09 -20.96 2.81
C GLN A 84 4.44 -20.26 3.03
N LEU A 85 5.32 -20.88 3.85
CA LEU A 85 6.72 -20.46 3.98
C LEU A 85 7.44 -20.71 2.65
N SER A 86 8.12 -19.69 2.13
CA SER A 86 8.69 -19.74 0.78
C SER A 86 10.17 -19.35 0.74
N GLU A 87 10.93 -19.94 -0.17
CA GLU A 87 12.29 -19.48 -0.52
C GLU A 87 12.26 -18.24 -1.45
N VAL A 88 11.11 -17.95 -2.05
CA VAL A 88 10.86 -16.83 -2.97
C VAL A 88 10.89 -15.49 -2.22
N ARG A 89 10.47 -15.50 -0.94
CA ARG A 89 10.49 -14.34 -0.05
C ARG A 89 11.16 -14.71 1.27
N THR A 90 12.33 -14.14 1.51
CA THR A 90 13.17 -14.54 2.66
C THR A 90 13.13 -13.56 3.83
N SER A 91 12.22 -12.59 3.81
CA SER A 91 12.03 -11.59 4.88
C SER A 91 11.33 -12.14 6.12
N SER A 92 11.40 -11.37 7.21
CA SER A 92 10.46 -11.47 8.34
C SER A 92 9.40 -10.38 8.24
N GLY A 93 8.18 -10.62 8.73
CA GLY A 93 7.09 -9.65 8.68
C GLY A 93 6.00 -9.85 9.73
N MET A 94 5.12 -8.85 9.81
CA MET A 94 3.93 -8.81 10.68
C MET A 94 2.83 -7.98 9.99
N PHE A 95 1.58 -8.31 10.24
CA PHE A 95 0.43 -7.50 9.82
C PHE A 95 -0.03 -6.59 10.95
N ILE A 96 -0.17 -5.30 10.68
CA ILE A 96 -0.70 -4.31 11.60
C ILE A 96 -2.17 -4.10 11.22
N PRO A 97 -3.13 -4.43 12.10
CA PRO A 97 -4.55 -4.23 11.84
C PRO A 97 -4.88 -2.79 11.47
N LYS A 98 -5.87 -2.64 10.58
CA LYS A 98 -6.47 -1.33 10.27
C LYS A 98 -6.94 -0.61 11.52
N ASP A 99 -6.84 0.71 11.53
CA ASP A 99 -7.27 1.58 12.65
C ASP A 99 -6.72 1.15 14.03
N LYS A 100 -5.56 0.46 14.08
CA LYS A 100 -4.96 -0.03 15.35
C LYS A 100 -4.73 1.09 16.37
N ASP A 101 -4.30 2.25 15.88
CA ASP A 101 -4.08 3.46 16.67
C ASP A 101 -4.19 4.72 15.77
N PRO A 102 -4.21 5.93 16.35
CA PRO A 102 -4.38 7.16 15.58
C PRO A 102 -3.28 7.42 14.53
N ILE A 103 -2.05 6.92 14.73
CA ILE A 103 -0.97 7.08 13.76
C ILE A 103 -1.22 6.18 12.56
N ILE A 104 -1.59 4.92 12.80
CA ILE A 104 -1.95 3.98 11.72
C ILE A 104 -3.15 4.50 10.93
N SER A 105 -4.21 4.94 11.61
CA SER A 105 -5.40 5.49 10.94
C SER A 105 -5.06 6.73 10.08
N GLY A 106 -4.19 7.62 10.59
CA GLY A 106 -3.70 8.78 9.82
C GLY A 106 -2.86 8.40 8.59
N ILE A 107 -2.05 7.35 8.67
CA ILE A 107 -1.32 6.81 7.51
C ILE A 107 -2.32 6.26 6.47
N GLU A 108 -3.36 5.57 6.90
CA GLU A 108 -4.39 5.02 6.01
C GLU A 108 -5.21 6.13 5.34
N ASP A 109 -5.51 7.23 6.05
CA ASP A 109 -6.13 8.43 5.48
C ASP A 109 -5.25 9.06 4.39
N LYS A 110 -3.93 9.16 4.64
CA LYS A 110 -2.96 9.64 3.63
C LYS A 110 -2.90 8.74 2.41
N ILE A 111 -2.89 7.42 2.61
CA ILE A 111 -2.88 6.45 1.50
C ILE A 111 -4.15 6.61 0.67
N SER A 112 -5.32 6.66 1.32
CA SER A 112 -6.60 6.83 0.63
C SER A 112 -6.65 8.15 -0.15
N SER A 113 -6.17 9.24 0.46
CA SER A 113 -6.14 10.56 -0.17
C SER A 113 -5.19 10.64 -1.37
N TRP A 114 -4.04 9.95 -1.33
CA TRP A 114 -3.07 9.95 -2.43
C TRP A 114 -3.50 9.03 -3.58
N THR A 115 -4.03 7.86 -3.24
CA THR A 115 -4.42 6.85 -4.24
C THR A 115 -5.79 7.10 -4.86
N PHE A 116 -6.64 7.91 -4.20
CA PHE A 116 -8.07 8.04 -4.48
C PHE A 116 -8.84 6.72 -4.35
N LEU A 117 -8.31 5.77 -3.58
CA LEU A 117 -8.96 4.49 -3.29
C LEU A 117 -9.50 4.48 -1.85
N PRO A 118 -10.70 3.94 -1.61
CA PRO A 118 -11.30 3.93 -0.28
C PRO A 118 -10.49 3.09 0.73
N LYS A 119 -10.53 3.45 2.01
CA LYS A 119 -9.79 2.76 3.07
C LYS A 119 -10.25 1.32 3.27
N GLU A 120 -11.55 1.07 3.11
CA GLU A 120 -12.19 -0.23 3.23
C GLU A 120 -11.70 -1.25 2.19
N ASN A 121 -11.16 -0.79 1.06
CA ASN A 121 -10.54 -1.64 0.05
C ASN A 121 -9.15 -2.14 0.47
N GLY A 122 -8.54 -1.52 1.47
CA GLY A 122 -7.20 -1.86 1.91
C GLY A 122 -7.15 -3.10 2.80
N GLU A 123 -6.14 -3.95 2.62
CA GLU A 123 -5.76 -4.97 3.60
C GLU A 123 -5.08 -4.35 4.83
N ASP A 124 -4.79 -5.14 5.86
CA ASP A 124 -3.90 -4.74 6.96
C ASP A 124 -2.51 -4.35 6.43
N ILE A 125 -1.82 -3.41 7.11
CA ILE A 125 -0.47 -2.99 6.70
C ILE A 125 0.53 -4.12 7.00
N GLN A 126 1.24 -4.61 5.99
CA GLN A 126 2.28 -5.61 6.18
C GLN A 126 3.65 -4.95 6.36
N VAL A 127 4.21 -5.00 7.57
CA VAL A 127 5.59 -4.55 7.84
C VAL A 127 6.57 -5.69 7.63
N LEU A 128 7.70 -5.38 7.00
CA LEU A 128 8.68 -6.36 6.53
C LEU A 128 10.09 -5.89 6.84
N ARG A 129 10.96 -6.84 7.16
CA ARG A 129 12.39 -6.65 7.42
C ARG A 129 13.20 -7.59 6.52
N TYR A 130 14.13 -7.01 5.78
CA TYR A 130 15.11 -7.73 4.96
C TYR A 130 16.52 -7.45 5.48
N GLU A 131 17.18 -8.52 5.91
CA GLU A 131 18.59 -8.52 6.31
C GLU A 131 19.51 -8.72 5.09
N HIS A 132 20.82 -8.69 5.31
CA HIS A 132 21.82 -8.90 4.26
C HIS A 132 21.54 -10.18 3.45
N GLY A 133 21.51 -10.04 2.12
CA GLY A 133 21.23 -11.11 1.16
C GLY A 133 19.76 -11.49 1.01
N GLN A 134 18.87 -11.06 1.92
CA GLN A 134 17.44 -11.34 1.81
C GLN A 134 16.81 -10.53 0.67
N LYS A 135 15.82 -11.14 0.01
CA LYS A 135 15.20 -10.64 -1.22
C LYS A 135 13.73 -11.04 -1.32
N TYR A 136 13.07 -10.53 -2.34
CA TYR A 136 11.80 -11.05 -2.84
C TYR A 136 11.93 -11.24 -4.35
N ASP A 137 11.86 -12.48 -4.80
CA ASP A 137 11.86 -12.81 -6.22
C ASP A 137 10.67 -12.18 -6.99
N PRO A 138 10.78 -12.02 -8.33
CA PRO A 138 9.76 -11.39 -9.14
C PRO A 138 8.38 -12.03 -8.97
N HIS A 139 7.37 -11.20 -8.71
CA HIS A 139 6.00 -11.63 -8.50
C HIS A 139 4.99 -10.54 -8.91
N TYR A 140 3.72 -10.92 -8.91
CA TYR A 140 2.58 -10.04 -9.05
C TYR A 140 1.85 -9.90 -7.72
N ASP A 141 1.27 -8.72 -7.50
CA ASP A 141 0.40 -8.50 -6.34
C ASP A 141 -1.05 -8.89 -6.62
N TYR A 142 -1.48 -8.97 -7.89
CA TYR A 142 -2.80 -9.51 -8.20
C TYR A 142 -2.82 -11.03 -8.04
N PHE A 143 -3.99 -11.58 -7.70
CA PHE A 143 -4.17 -13.02 -7.50
C PHE A 143 -4.36 -13.79 -8.80
N SER A 144 -3.97 -15.07 -8.80
CA SER A 144 -4.39 -16.05 -9.81
C SER A 144 -5.49 -16.98 -9.31
N ASP A 145 -5.70 -17.03 -7.99
CA ASP A 145 -6.62 -17.95 -7.34
C ASP A 145 -8.00 -17.31 -7.09
N LYS A 146 -9.06 -18.11 -7.20
CA LYS A 146 -10.44 -17.62 -7.02
C LYS A 146 -10.77 -17.28 -5.56
N VAL A 147 -10.06 -17.85 -4.60
CA VAL A 147 -10.38 -17.73 -3.17
C VAL A 147 -10.05 -16.32 -2.67
N ASN A 148 -8.87 -15.81 -3.00
CA ASN A 148 -8.48 -14.46 -2.66
C ASN A 148 -9.22 -13.42 -3.50
N ILE A 149 -9.52 -13.71 -4.77
CA ILE A 149 -10.37 -12.85 -5.61
C ILE A 149 -11.76 -12.70 -5.00
N ALA A 150 -12.30 -13.73 -4.34
CA ALA A 150 -13.60 -13.64 -3.71
C ALA A 150 -13.68 -12.59 -2.59
N ARG A 151 -12.54 -12.20 -2.02
CA ARG A 151 -12.44 -11.21 -0.95
C ARG A 151 -11.98 -9.85 -1.49
N GLY A 152 -12.94 -9.03 -1.90
CA GLY A 152 -12.69 -7.68 -2.42
C GLY A 152 -12.17 -7.62 -3.86
N GLY A 153 -12.02 -8.76 -4.55
CA GLY A 153 -11.49 -8.82 -5.92
C GLY A 153 -9.96 -8.79 -5.97
N HIS A 154 -9.40 -8.55 -7.16
CA HIS A 154 -7.96 -8.36 -7.32
C HIS A 154 -7.47 -7.12 -6.54
N ARG A 155 -6.21 -7.18 -6.09
CA ARG A 155 -5.46 -6.00 -5.67
C ARG A 155 -5.24 -5.11 -6.89
N VAL A 156 -5.78 -3.89 -6.87
CA VAL A 156 -5.67 -2.90 -7.95
C VAL A 156 -4.38 -2.10 -7.86
N ALA A 157 -3.94 -1.81 -6.63
CA ALA A 157 -2.78 -0.97 -6.36
C ALA A 157 -2.07 -1.42 -5.09
N THR A 158 -0.77 -1.12 -5.06
CA THR A 158 0.11 -1.36 -3.93
C THR A 158 0.82 -0.07 -3.57
N VAL A 159 0.78 0.28 -2.28
CA VAL A 159 1.63 1.34 -1.71
C VAL A 159 2.71 0.68 -0.86
N LEU A 160 3.95 0.75 -1.33
CA LEU A 160 5.14 0.28 -0.64
C LEU A 160 5.87 1.46 -0.02
N MET A 161 5.79 1.58 1.30
CA MET A 161 6.45 2.62 2.09
C MET A 161 7.81 2.13 2.58
N TYR A 162 8.84 2.94 2.40
CA TYR A 162 10.21 2.63 2.86
C TYR A 162 10.44 3.23 4.25
N LEU A 163 10.75 2.37 5.23
CA LEU A 163 10.89 2.78 6.62
C LEU A 163 12.35 3.01 7.03
N THR A 164 13.31 2.58 6.21
CA THR A 164 14.75 2.84 6.40
C THR A 164 15.41 3.23 5.09
N ASP A 165 16.49 4.00 5.18
CA ASP A 165 17.45 4.14 4.10
C ASP A 165 18.27 2.85 4.00
N VAL A 166 18.48 2.37 2.78
CA VAL A 166 19.31 1.19 2.52
C VAL A 166 20.60 1.66 1.86
N THR A 167 21.74 1.31 2.46
CA THR A 167 23.06 1.74 1.98
C THR A 167 23.29 1.24 0.56
N SER A 168 23.16 -0.08 0.35
CA SER A 168 23.31 -0.71 -0.97
C SER A 168 22.37 -1.89 -1.16
N GLY A 169 21.82 -2.03 -2.38
CA GLY A 169 20.82 -3.04 -2.71
C GLY A 169 19.41 -2.67 -2.19
N GLY A 170 18.55 -3.69 -2.06
CA GLY A 170 17.20 -3.52 -1.52
C GLY A 170 16.21 -2.79 -2.43
N GLU A 171 16.57 -2.46 -3.67
CA GLU A 171 15.71 -1.73 -4.60
C GLU A 171 14.42 -2.49 -4.92
N THR A 172 13.35 -1.75 -5.20
CA THR A 172 12.15 -2.33 -5.85
C THR A 172 12.31 -2.17 -7.35
N VAL A 173 12.44 -3.28 -8.09
CA VAL A 173 12.67 -3.27 -9.54
C VAL A 173 11.44 -3.80 -10.28
N PHE A 174 11.12 -3.20 -11.41
CA PHE A 174 10.11 -3.63 -12.38
C PHE A 174 10.81 -4.12 -13.66
N PRO A 175 11.10 -5.43 -13.79
CA PRO A 175 11.89 -5.96 -14.89
C PRO A 175 11.23 -5.81 -16.27
N ASN A 176 9.89 -5.79 -16.30
CA ASN A 176 9.10 -5.69 -17.53
C ASN A 176 8.73 -4.24 -17.87
N ALA A 177 9.13 -3.26 -17.07
CA ALA A 177 8.72 -1.89 -17.29
C ALA A 177 9.34 -1.33 -18.58
N GLU A 178 8.51 -0.69 -19.41
CA GLU A 178 8.99 -0.10 -20.66
C GLU A 178 9.81 1.14 -20.39
N VAL A 179 11.04 1.16 -20.91
CA VAL A 179 11.85 2.37 -20.94
C VAL A 179 11.35 3.21 -22.11
N SER A 180 10.54 4.23 -21.83
CA SER A 180 10.05 5.14 -22.87
C SER A 180 11.24 5.69 -23.69
N SER A 181 11.19 5.49 -25.00
CA SER A 181 12.22 5.95 -25.95
C SER A 181 12.34 7.48 -26.00
N GLU A 182 11.34 8.22 -25.53
CA GLU A 182 11.40 9.68 -25.36
C GLU A 182 12.37 10.13 -24.26
N PHE A 183 12.63 9.29 -23.25
CA PHE A 183 13.70 9.53 -22.27
C PHE A 183 15.10 9.28 -22.87
N SER A 184 15.16 8.55 -23.99
CA SER A 184 16.39 8.25 -24.76
C SER A 184 16.68 9.29 -25.86
N LEU A 185 15.67 10.03 -26.34
CA LEU A 185 15.82 11.02 -27.42
C LEU A 185 15.97 12.47 -26.92
N CYS A 186 15.46 12.83 -25.73
CA CYS A 186 15.71 14.14 -25.11
C CYS A 186 17.01 14.19 -24.29
N SER A 187 17.78 13.11 -24.22
CA SER A 187 19.02 13.00 -23.45
C SER A 187 20.29 13.38 -24.24
N GLN A 188 20.16 13.99 -25.42
CA GLN A 188 21.31 14.55 -26.15
C GLN A 188 21.74 15.95 -25.72
N GLU A 189 20.98 16.65 -24.88
CA GLU A 189 21.50 17.81 -24.15
C GLU A 189 21.09 17.70 -22.69
N THR A 190 22.08 17.55 -21.83
CA THR A 190 21.94 17.59 -20.38
C THR A 190 21.71 19.02 -19.91
N PRO A 191 20.62 19.29 -19.17
CA PRO A 191 20.68 20.22 -18.06
C PRO A 191 20.24 19.50 -16.79
N HIS A 192 21.22 19.22 -15.93
CA HIS A 192 21.01 18.91 -14.51
C HIS A 192 19.97 17.83 -14.18
N ARG A 193 20.42 16.57 -14.17
CA ARG A 193 19.92 15.53 -13.27
C ARG A 193 19.93 16.08 -11.84
N ARG A 194 18.82 16.65 -11.39
CA ARG A 194 18.63 17.12 -10.01
C ARG A 194 17.54 16.24 -9.40
N GLY A 195 17.95 15.07 -8.91
CA GLY A 195 17.04 14.12 -8.26
C GLY A 195 17.42 12.64 -8.30
N SER A 196 18.66 12.28 -8.63
CA SER A 196 19.26 11.01 -8.20
C SER A 196 20.75 11.11 -8.41
N GLU A 197 21.52 10.91 -7.35
CA GLU A 197 22.96 10.75 -7.43
C GLU A 197 23.30 9.65 -8.45
N LYS A 198 24.44 9.82 -9.11
CA LYS A 198 25.00 9.00 -10.20
C LYS A 198 24.49 7.56 -10.23
N GLY A 199 24.15 7.07 -11.43
CA GLY A 199 23.81 5.65 -11.73
C GLY A 199 24.94 4.63 -11.49
N THR A 200 25.85 4.90 -10.56
CA THR A 200 26.91 4.04 -10.05
C THR A 200 26.49 3.28 -8.78
N ASP A 201 25.31 3.56 -8.23
CA ASP A 201 24.86 3.07 -6.91
C ASP A 201 23.68 2.07 -6.97
N LEU A 202 23.27 1.64 -8.16
CA LEU A 202 22.26 0.59 -8.33
C LEU A 202 22.90 -0.80 -8.39
N SER A 203 22.28 -1.77 -7.71
CA SER A 203 22.68 -3.17 -7.74
C SER A 203 22.50 -3.79 -9.14
N GLU A 204 23.21 -4.90 -9.41
CA GLU A 204 23.03 -5.68 -10.65
C GLU A 204 21.59 -6.20 -10.82
N CYS A 205 20.87 -6.41 -9.70
CA CYS A 205 19.46 -6.75 -9.73
C CYS A 205 18.62 -5.56 -10.22
N ALA A 206 18.86 -4.35 -9.69
CA ALA A 206 18.12 -3.15 -10.05
C ALA A 206 18.30 -2.75 -11.52
N LYS A 207 19.47 -3.03 -12.11
CA LYS A 207 19.76 -2.77 -13.53
C LYS A 207 18.93 -3.58 -14.52
N LYS A 208 18.18 -4.59 -14.07
CA LYS A 208 17.33 -5.43 -14.93
C LYS A 208 16.04 -4.74 -15.39
N GLY A 209 15.72 -3.56 -14.86
CA GLY A 209 14.52 -2.81 -15.24
C GLY A 209 14.51 -1.41 -14.63
N ILE A 210 13.33 -0.80 -14.56
CA ILE A 210 13.16 0.47 -13.84
C ILE A 210 13.12 0.15 -12.35
N ALA A 211 13.96 0.83 -11.55
CA ALA A 211 14.11 0.53 -10.13
C ALA A 211 13.99 1.79 -9.25
N VAL A 212 13.49 1.57 -8.03
CA VAL A 212 13.36 2.59 -6.98
C VAL A 212 14.22 2.19 -5.80
N LYS A 213 15.17 3.06 -5.42
CA LYS A 213 16.01 2.88 -4.23
C LYS A 213 15.19 3.17 -2.97
N PRO A 214 15.26 2.34 -1.91
CA PRO A 214 14.59 2.61 -0.66
C PRO A 214 15.20 3.83 0.01
N ARG A 215 14.37 4.84 0.27
CA ARG A 215 14.72 6.03 1.02
C ARG A 215 13.69 6.22 2.11
N ARG A 216 14.14 6.42 3.33
CA ARG A 216 13.25 6.51 4.49
C ARG A 216 12.21 7.61 4.28
N GLY A 217 10.96 7.26 4.54
CA GLY A 217 9.82 8.17 4.39
C GLY A 217 9.21 8.17 2.99
N ASP A 218 9.93 7.76 1.95
CA ASP A 218 9.37 7.68 0.60
C ASP A 218 8.34 6.54 0.49
N ALA A 219 7.35 6.72 -0.38
CA ALA A 219 6.39 5.67 -0.72
C ALA A 219 6.30 5.49 -2.24
N LEU A 220 6.30 4.23 -2.67
CA LEU A 220 6.10 3.82 -4.05
C LEU A 220 4.67 3.32 -4.23
N LEU A 221 3.89 4.00 -5.05
CA LEU A 221 2.58 3.55 -5.53
C LEU A 221 2.75 2.93 -6.91
N PHE A 222 2.27 1.71 -7.10
CA PHE A 222 2.16 1.11 -8.42
C PHE A 222 0.84 0.33 -8.57
N PHE A 223 0.38 0.21 -9.81
CA PHE A 223 -0.89 -0.44 -10.12
C PHE A 223 -0.65 -1.83 -10.69
N SER A 224 -1.36 -2.82 -10.14
CA SER A 224 -1.33 -4.21 -10.59
C SER A 224 -2.33 -4.48 -11.72
N LEU A 225 -3.30 -3.57 -11.91
CA LEU A 225 -4.30 -3.64 -12.96
C LEU A 225 -4.23 -2.41 -13.86
N LEU A 226 -4.54 -2.64 -15.13
CA LEU A 226 -4.86 -1.60 -16.10
C LEU A 226 -6.17 -0.89 -15.70
N PRO A 227 -6.45 0.34 -16.20
CA PRO A 227 -7.69 1.06 -15.89
C PRO A 227 -8.98 0.32 -16.26
N ASN A 228 -8.90 -0.66 -17.16
CA ASN A 228 -10.01 -1.55 -17.53
C ASN A 228 -10.10 -2.81 -16.63
N ALA A 229 -9.43 -2.80 -15.47
CA ALA A 229 -9.39 -3.88 -14.48
C ALA A 229 -8.74 -5.20 -14.94
N ILE A 230 -8.03 -5.19 -16.07
CA ILE A 230 -7.25 -6.36 -16.53
C ILE A 230 -5.89 -6.38 -15.81
N PRO A 231 -5.41 -7.54 -15.33
CA PRO A 231 -4.06 -7.67 -14.78
C PRO A 231 -2.98 -7.14 -15.71
N ASP A 232 -2.12 -6.26 -15.19
CA ASP A 232 -1.01 -5.66 -15.92
C ASP A 232 0.26 -6.51 -15.76
N THR A 233 0.65 -7.26 -16.80
CA THR A 233 1.86 -8.09 -16.78
C THR A 233 3.16 -7.30 -16.65
N ASN A 234 3.13 -5.99 -16.90
CA ASN A 234 4.29 -5.12 -16.69
C ASN A 234 4.44 -4.72 -15.22
N SER A 235 3.42 -4.97 -14.38
CA SER A 235 3.49 -4.79 -12.92
C SER A 235 4.33 -5.87 -12.21
N LEU A 236 4.98 -6.78 -12.95
CA LEU A 236 5.93 -7.73 -12.40
C LEU A 236 7.03 -6.95 -11.68
N HIS A 237 7.20 -7.23 -10.39
CA HIS A 237 8.17 -6.51 -9.58
C HIS A 237 8.88 -7.42 -8.59
N ALA A 238 10.05 -6.99 -8.13
CA ALA A 238 10.89 -7.74 -7.21
C ALA A 238 11.53 -6.82 -6.18
N GLY A 239 11.87 -7.39 -5.02
CA GLY A 239 12.75 -6.75 -4.04
C GLY A 239 14.16 -7.28 -4.22
N CYS A 240 15.07 -6.44 -4.70
CA CYS A 240 16.47 -6.80 -4.87
C CYS A 240 17.14 -7.16 -3.54
N PRO A 241 18.15 -8.04 -3.55
CA PRO A 241 18.88 -8.38 -2.33
C PRO A 241 19.45 -7.15 -1.63
N VAL A 242 19.33 -7.10 -0.30
CA VAL A 242 20.03 -6.09 0.50
C VAL A 242 21.52 -6.45 0.54
N LEU A 243 22.39 -5.56 0.07
CA LEU A 243 23.84 -5.80 0.04
C LEU A 243 24.54 -5.17 1.23
N GLU A 244 24.07 -4.00 1.69
CA GLU A 244 24.60 -3.32 2.86
C GLU A 244 23.49 -2.57 3.60
N GLY A 245 23.49 -2.67 4.93
CA GLY A 245 22.44 -2.12 5.79
C GLY A 245 21.28 -3.09 5.97
N GLU A 246 20.09 -2.52 6.21
CA GLU A 246 18.87 -3.27 6.48
C GLU A 246 17.67 -2.53 5.88
N LYS A 247 16.77 -3.28 5.23
CA LYS A 247 15.56 -2.72 4.64
C LYS A 247 14.36 -3.02 5.51
N TRP A 248 13.69 -1.98 5.98
CA TRP A 248 12.34 -2.05 6.50
C TRP A 248 11.36 -1.43 5.51
N SER A 249 10.24 -2.09 5.30
CA SER A 249 9.16 -1.58 4.44
C SER A 249 7.80 -1.90 5.03
N ALA A 250 6.81 -1.06 4.74
CA ALA A 250 5.40 -1.32 5.03
C ALA A 250 4.61 -1.34 3.73
N THR A 251 3.92 -2.43 3.45
CA THR A 251 3.10 -2.60 2.25
C THR A 251 1.63 -2.48 2.60
N LYS A 252 0.91 -1.66 1.83
CA LYS A 252 -0.55 -1.60 1.84
C LYS A 252 -1.05 -2.06 0.48
N TRP A 253 -1.74 -3.21 0.46
CA TRP A 253 -2.46 -3.69 -0.72
C TRP A 253 -3.88 -3.16 -0.71
N ILE A 254 -4.37 -2.74 -1.87
CA ILE A 254 -5.69 -2.14 -2.03
C ILE A 254 -6.44 -2.89 -3.13
N HIS A 255 -7.63 -3.36 -2.80
CA HIS A 255 -8.50 -4.15 -3.66
C HIS A 255 -9.41 -3.28 -4.54
N VAL A 256 -10.02 -3.89 -5.56
CA VAL A 256 -11.04 -3.24 -6.40
C VAL A 256 -12.34 -2.95 -5.64
N ASP A 257 -12.62 -3.68 -4.56
CA ASP A 257 -13.75 -3.46 -3.65
C ASP A 257 -13.34 -3.66 -2.18
N SER A 258 -14.25 -3.38 -1.26
CA SER A 258 -14.09 -3.49 0.18
C SER A 258 -13.58 -4.87 0.59
N PHE A 259 -12.40 -4.91 1.20
CA PHE A 259 -11.77 -6.13 1.71
C PHE A 259 -12.44 -6.67 2.98
N ASP A 260 -13.11 -5.78 3.73
CA ASP A 260 -13.82 -6.12 4.97
C ASP A 260 -15.20 -6.73 4.76
N LYS A 261 -15.71 -6.70 3.52
CA LYS A 261 -16.99 -7.34 3.20
C LYS A 261 -16.76 -8.84 3.03
N THR A 262 -16.89 -9.59 4.11
CA THR A 262 -17.01 -11.05 4.04
C THR A 262 -18.45 -11.39 3.67
N VAL A 263 -18.73 -11.66 2.40
CA VAL A 263 -20.05 -12.12 2.00
C VAL A 263 -20.11 -13.64 2.16
N GLY A 264 -20.94 -14.11 3.08
CA GLY A 264 -21.08 -15.54 3.38
C GLY A 264 -21.69 -16.34 2.21
N PRO A 265 -21.52 -17.68 2.20
CA PRO A 265 -22.12 -18.54 1.19
C PRO A 265 -23.64 -18.36 1.20
N GLY A 266 -24.18 -17.91 0.07
CA GLY A 266 -25.62 -17.68 -0.11
C GLY A 266 -26.08 -16.24 -0.07
N GLY A 267 -25.25 -15.29 0.43
CA GLY A 267 -25.51 -13.84 0.49
C GLY A 267 -26.79 -13.41 1.23
N ASP A 268 -26.77 -12.27 1.91
CA ASP A 268 -28.00 -11.73 2.49
C ASP A 268 -28.92 -11.20 1.38
N CYS A 269 -30.25 -11.39 1.55
CA CYS A 269 -31.24 -10.87 0.60
C CYS A 269 -31.38 -9.34 0.73
N THR A 270 -30.39 -8.63 0.24
CA THR A 270 -30.20 -7.21 0.48
C THR A 270 -29.73 -6.51 -0.79
N ASP A 271 -29.90 -5.19 -0.78
CA ASP A 271 -29.26 -4.29 -1.73
C ASP A 271 -28.12 -3.60 -0.99
N ASN A 272 -26.90 -3.88 -1.44
CA ASN A 272 -25.66 -3.37 -0.85
C ASN A 272 -25.19 -2.07 -1.50
N HIS A 273 -26.00 -1.50 -2.39
CA HIS A 273 -25.76 -0.21 -3.02
C HIS A 273 -27.06 0.59 -3.17
N GLN A 274 -27.00 1.90 -2.87
CA GLN A 274 -28.17 2.79 -2.95
C GLN A 274 -28.82 2.85 -4.33
N SER A 275 -28.03 2.63 -5.39
CA SER A 275 -28.49 2.64 -6.78
C SER A 275 -29.02 1.29 -7.28
N CYS A 276 -29.07 0.24 -6.45
CA CYS A 276 -29.54 -1.09 -6.88
C CYS A 276 -30.93 -1.05 -7.52
N VAL A 277 -31.87 -0.29 -6.93
CA VAL A 277 -33.22 -0.12 -7.48
C VAL A 277 -33.17 0.52 -8.87
N THR A 278 -32.35 1.55 -9.03
CA THR A 278 -32.15 2.25 -10.30
C THR A 278 -31.54 1.32 -11.35
N TRP A 279 -30.45 0.63 -11.03
CA TRP A 279 -29.79 -0.29 -11.94
C TRP A 279 -30.70 -1.46 -12.35
N ALA A 280 -31.44 -2.04 -11.41
CA ALA A 280 -32.43 -3.06 -11.73
C ALA A 280 -33.51 -2.54 -12.68
N SER A 281 -33.99 -1.30 -12.49
CA SER A 281 -34.95 -0.67 -13.41
C SER A 281 -34.38 -0.39 -14.81
N LEU A 282 -33.05 -0.28 -14.92
CA LEU A 282 -32.32 -0.11 -16.19
C LEU A 282 -31.97 -1.44 -16.88
N GLY A 283 -32.33 -2.58 -16.28
CA GLY A 283 -32.10 -3.92 -16.86
C GLY A 283 -30.76 -4.54 -16.48
N GLU A 284 -30.01 -3.98 -15.52
CA GLU A 284 -28.69 -4.50 -15.14
C GLU A 284 -28.74 -5.90 -14.54
N CYS A 285 -29.88 -6.34 -14.00
CA CYS A 285 -30.05 -7.72 -13.56
C CYS A 285 -29.82 -8.75 -14.68
N THR A 286 -30.01 -8.34 -15.94
CA THR A 286 -29.75 -9.17 -17.13
C THR A 286 -28.42 -8.81 -17.80
N ASN A 287 -28.06 -7.52 -17.85
CA ASN A 287 -26.84 -7.07 -18.51
C ASN A 287 -25.56 -7.35 -17.69
N ASN A 288 -25.68 -7.34 -16.36
CA ASN A 288 -24.59 -7.55 -15.42
C ASN A 288 -25.02 -8.50 -14.28
N PRO A 289 -25.38 -9.76 -14.61
CA PRO A 289 -25.99 -10.68 -13.65
C PRO A 289 -25.02 -11.08 -12.53
N GLU A 290 -23.72 -11.15 -12.81
CA GLU A 290 -22.72 -11.49 -11.77
C GLU A 290 -22.63 -10.41 -10.68
N TYR A 291 -22.59 -9.13 -11.05
CA TYR A 291 -22.58 -8.05 -10.05
C TYR A 291 -23.94 -7.93 -9.35
N MET A 292 -25.04 -8.00 -10.11
CA MET A 292 -26.36 -7.70 -9.58
C MET A 292 -26.95 -8.85 -8.76
N ILE A 293 -26.89 -10.08 -9.30
CA ILE A 293 -27.50 -11.29 -8.72
C ILE A 293 -26.47 -12.18 -8.02
N GLY A 294 -25.25 -12.23 -8.56
CA GLY A 294 -24.20 -13.12 -8.10
C GLY A 294 -24.05 -14.37 -8.96
N SER A 295 -23.05 -15.16 -8.63
CA SER A 295 -22.76 -16.49 -9.18
C SER A 295 -22.94 -17.57 -8.11
N SER A 296 -22.59 -18.82 -8.43
CA SER A 296 -22.53 -19.91 -7.45
C SER A 296 -21.55 -19.67 -6.31
N ASP A 297 -20.53 -18.83 -6.58
CA ASP A 297 -19.37 -18.67 -5.72
C ASP A 297 -19.38 -17.31 -5.01
N LEU A 298 -20.04 -16.30 -5.61
CA LEU A 298 -20.09 -14.93 -5.11
C LEU A 298 -21.52 -14.38 -5.08
N PRO A 299 -22.02 -13.90 -3.95
CA PRO A 299 -23.32 -13.26 -3.89
C PRO A 299 -23.33 -11.89 -4.57
N GLY A 300 -24.41 -11.59 -5.30
CA GLY A 300 -24.59 -10.29 -5.94
C GLY A 300 -24.90 -9.16 -4.96
N TYR A 301 -24.67 -7.94 -5.43
CA TYR A 301 -24.82 -6.71 -4.66
C TYR A 301 -26.26 -6.19 -4.61
N CYS A 302 -27.11 -6.59 -5.57
CA CYS A 302 -28.44 -6.02 -5.76
C CYS A 302 -29.52 -7.10 -5.85
N ARG A 303 -29.34 -8.19 -5.10
CA ARG A 303 -30.18 -9.41 -5.22
C ARG A 303 -31.63 -9.13 -4.91
N LYS A 304 -31.89 -8.27 -3.93
CA LYS A 304 -33.25 -7.84 -3.56
C LYS A 304 -33.91 -7.02 -4.67
N SER A 305 -33.21 -6.04 -5.22
CA SER A 305 -33.71 -5.24 -6.36
C SER A 305 -33.92 -6.09 -7.62
N CYS A 306 -33.10 -7.13 -7.82
CA CYS A 306 -33.25 -8.08 -8.92
C CYS A 306 -34.24 -9.22 -8.66
N LYS A 307 -34.88 -9.26 -7.48
CA LYS A 307 -35.81 -10.34 -7.09
C LYS A 307 -35.19 -11.73 -7.20
N ALA A 308 -33.86 -11.83 -7.01
CA ALA A 308 -33.13 -13.09 -6.93
C ALA A 308 -33.29 -13.77 -5.56
N CYS A 309 -33.93 -13.05 -4.66
CA CYS A 309 -34.52 -13.36 -3.38
C CYS A 309 -35.59 -12.25 -3.14
#